data_AF-A0A523D3D1-F1
#
_entry.id   AF-A0A523D3D1-F1
#
_cell.length_a   1.000
_cell.length_b   1.000
_cell.length_c   1.000
_cell.angle_alpha   90.00
_cell.angle_beta   90.00
_cell.angle_gamma   90.00
#
_symmetry.space_group_name_H-M   'P 1'
#
loop_
_entity.id
_entity.type
_entity.pdbx_description
1 polymer ?
#
loop_
_entity_poly.entity_id
_entity_poly.type
_entity_poly.pdbx_seq_one_letter_code
_entity_poly.pdbx_strand_id
1 'polypeptide(L)'
;MLLHRAGHLSGRALRRAQRMRCLRGRGECARHRPVAGQRDPHPGGSRWVSEPGGTGSQGPPTQSPEPPGQAPETPTRGWFRLYRTQILFIGGFLSSILAFAFVLNFEVVTLHLVNPYTEWIARASGVVLDLFGEQTSVHGTLLSSPRFAVNIYHGCNGVLATSIYLSAVLGFPSTWREKALGFAVGIPAIQLINMVRILSLYYIGIYWPNFFELAHGYVWQSIVILLSMVVWIFWAERFVQVPARKPA
;
A
#
# COMPACT_ATOMS: atom_id res chain seq x y z
N MET A 1 9.62 -58.04 24.47
CA MET A 1 8.28 -58.47 24.02
C MET A 1 7.27 -57.71 24.86
N LEU A 2 6.35 -56.85 24.42
CA LEU A 2 5.71 -56.50 23.15
C LEU A 2 4.97 -55.17 23.50
N LEU A 3 5.34 -53.97 23.04
CA LEU A 3 5.17 -53.44 21.69
C LEU A 3 3.98 -54.04 20.91
N HIS A 4 2.75 -53.89 21.40
CA HIS A 4 1.57 -54.12 20.53
C HIS A 4 0.21 -53.52 20.96
N ARG A 5 0.13 -52.31 21.54
CA ARG A 5 -1.22 -51.72 21.82
C ARG A 5 -1.38 -50.21 21.70
N ALA A 6 -0.56 -49.55 20.88
CA ALA A 6 -0.64 -48.11 20.62
C ALA A 6 -1.17 -47.72 19.21
N GLY A 7 -1.86 -48.63 18.50
CA GLY A 7 -2.24 -48.42 17.10
C GLY A 7 -3.69 -47.95 16.83
N HIS A 8 -4.61 -48.03 17.78
CA HIS A 8 -6.05 -47.92 17.46
C HIS A 8 -6.75 -46.61 17.87
N LEU A 9 -6.09 -45.72 18.62
CA LEU A 9 -6.68 -44.47 19.11
C LEU A 9 -6.42 -43.25 18.18
N SER A 10 -5.46 -43.35 17.26
CA SER A 10 -5.08 -42.25 16.35
C SER A 10 -6.15 -41.94 15.29
N GLY A 11 -6.89 -42.95 14.83
CA GLY A 11 -7.82 -42.80 13.70
C GLY A 11 -9.15 -42.08 14.00
N ARG A 12 -9.61 -42.02 15.26
CA ARG A 12 -10.85 -41.31 15.62
C ARG A 12 -10.60 -39.84 15.98
N ALA A 13 -9.43 -39.55 16.56
CA ALA A 13 -9.00 -38.19 16.87
C ALA A 13 -8.68 -37.38 15.60
N LEU A 14 -8.00 -37.98 14.62
CA LEU A 14 -7.71 -37.33 13.33
C LEU A 14 -8.99 -36.97 12.55
N ARG A 15 -9.97 -37.89 12.54
CA ARG A 15 -11.25 -37.68 11.84
C ARG A 15 -12.09 -36.56 12.48
N ARG A 16 -12.04 -36.36 13.79
CA ARG A 16 -12.68 -35.20 14.45
C ARG A 16 -11.96 -33.89 14.16
N ALA A 17 -10.62 -33.89 14.08
CA ALA A 17 -9.83 -32.70 13.76
C ALA A 17 -10.00 -32.22 12.31
N GLN A 18 -10.16 -33.14 11.35
CA GLN A 18 -10.47 -32.79 9.95
C GLN A 18 -11.91 -32.27 9.78
N ARG A 19 -12.88 -32.82 10.52
CA ARG A 19 -14.29 -32.41 10.45
C ARG A 19 -14.54 -31.01 11.03
N MET A 20 -13.77 -30.61 12.05
CA MET A 20 -13.82 -29.23 12.56
C MET A 20 -13.13 -28.21 11.64
N ARG A 21 -12.20 -28.66 10.79
CA ARG A 21 -11.51 -27.79 9.82
C ARG A 21 -12.38 -27.43 8.60
N CYS A 22 -13.30 -28.30 8.16
CA CYS A 22 -14.27 -27.99 7.08
C CYS A 22 -15.43 -27.07 7.56
N LEU A 23 -15.59 -26.81 8.86
CA LEU A 23 -16.65 -25.91 9.39
C LEU A 23 -16.20 -24.44 9.58
N ARG A 24 -14.89 -24.14 9.48
CA ARG A 24 -14.33 -22.80 9.75
C ARG A 24 -13.79 -22.08 8.51
N GLY A 25 -13.92 -22.64 7.32
CA GLY A 25 -13.53 -22.01 6.06
C GLY A 25 -14.51 -22.35 4.94
N ARG A 26 -15.03 -21.33 4.25
CA ARG A 26 -15.74 -21.51 2.98
C ARG A 26 -14.75 -22.09 1.96
N GLY A 27 -15.01 -23.30 1.46
CA GLY A 27 -14.20 -23.91 0.40
C GLY A 27 -14.35 -25.44 0.35
N GLU A 28 -15.21 -25.90 -0.54
CA GLU A 28 -15.24 -27.22 -1.22
C GLU A 28 -14.53 -28.40 -0.55
N CYS A 29 -15.29 -29.19 0.22
CA CYS A 29 -14.91 -30.56 0.60
C CYS A 29 -15.12 -31.47 -0.64
N ALA A 30 -14.06 -31.70 -1.44
CA ALA A 30 -14.05 -32.58 -2.62
C ALA A 30 -14.41 -34.04 -2.26
N ARG A 31 -15.46 -34.59 -2.89
CA ARG A 31 -15.85 -36.00 -2.75
C ARG A 31 -15.04 -36.87 -3.73
N HIS A 32 -14.19 -37.74 -3.22
CA HIS A 32 -13.69 -38.90 -3.97
C HIS A 32 -14.86 -39.86 -4.28
N ARG A 33 -15.14 -40.12 -5.57
CA ARG A 33 -15.95 -41.26 -6.02
C ARG A 33 -15.06 -42.52 -6.07
N PRO A 34 -15.50 -43.69 -5.58
CA PRO A 34 -14.79 -44.94 -5.82
C PRO A 34 -15.05 -45.43 -7.25
N VAL A 35 -13.99 -45.90 -7.91
CA VAL A 35 -14.02 -46.56 -9.22
C VAL A 35 -14.59 -47.97 -9.03
N ALA A 36 -15.68 -48.27 -9.72
CA ALA A 36 -16.25 -49.62 -9.80
C ALA A 36 -15.54 -50.40 -10.90
N GLY A 37 -14.70 -51.35 -10.52
CA GLY A 37 -14.19 -52.41 -11.39
C GLY A 37 -14.68 -53.76 -10.89
N GLN A 38 -15.49 -54.45 -11.70
CA GLN A 38 -15.57 -55.92 -11.83
C GLN A 38 -16.75 -56.30 -12.73
N ARG A 39 -16.44 -56.81 -13.92
CA ARG A 39 -17.27 -57.82 -14.61
C ARG A 39 -16.33 -58.90 -15.13
N ASP A 40 -16.64 -60.12 -14.72
CA ASP A 40 -15.97 -61.38 -15.03
C ASP A 40 -16.17 -61.81 -16.51
N PRO A 41 -15.38 -62.81 -16.99
CA PRO A 41 -15.16 -63.07 -18.42
C PRO A 41 -16.13 -64.12 -18.97
N HIS A 42 -16.43 -64.04 -20.27
CA HIS A 42 -16.98 -65.17 -21.03
C HIS A 42 -16.08 -65.54 -22.22
N PRO A 43 -15.95 -66.83 -22.54
CA PRO A 43 -14.96 -67.35 -23.47
C PRO A 43 -15.55 -67.56 -24.88
N GLY A 44 -14.66 -67.61 -25.86
CA GLY A 44 -14.90 -68.34 -27.11
C GLY A 44 -15.09 -67.46 -28.34
N GLY A 45 -14.26 -67.70 -29.36
CA GLY A 45 -14.53 -67.22 -30.71
C GLY A 45 -13.30 -66.80 -31.50
N SER A 46 -12.40 -67.74 -31.74
CA SER A 46 -11.35 -67.65 -32.75
C SER A 46 -11.93 -67.33 -34.13
N ARG A 47 -11.49 -66.23 -34.75
CA ARG A 47 -11.40 -66.18 -36.21
C ARG A 47 -10.27 -65.26 -36.64
N TRP A 48 -9.11 -65.88 -36.83
CA TRP A 48 -8.00 -65.37 -37.60
C TRP A 48 -8.44 -65.23 -39.05
N VAL A 49 -8.39 -64.02 -39.60
CA VAL A 49 -8.32 -63.80 -41.05
C VAL A 49 -6.96 -63.17 -41.30
N SER A 50 -6.06 -64.02 -41.76
CA SER A 50 -4.76 -63.69 -42.33
C SER A 50 -4.94 -63.47 -43.83
N GLU A 51 -4.42 -62.36 -44.35
CA GLU A 51 -3.99 -62.25 -45.75
C GLU A 51 -2.86 -61.21 -45.92
N PRO A 52 -2.04 -61.35 -46.98
CA PRO A 52 -0.59 -61.26 -46.88
C PRO A 52 0.01 -59.95 -47.40
N GLY A 53 1.32 -59.81 -47.18
CA GLY A 53 2.09 -58.60 -47.36
C GLY A 53 2.02 -57.93 -48.73
N GLY A 54 1.88 -56.61 -48.69
CA GLY A 54 2.29 -55.70 -49.75
C GLY A 54 3.42 -54.82 -49.22
N THR A 55 4.60 -54.95 -49.81
CA THR A 55 5.74 -54.05 -49.60
C THR A 55 5.43 -52.67 -50.19
N GLY A 56 4.79 -51.82 -49.39
CA GLY A 56 4.61 -50.41 -49.70
C GLY A 56 5.77 -49.59 -49.12
N SER A 57 6.71 -49.18 -49.97
CA SER A 57 7.69 -48.15 -49.67
C SER A 57 6.95 -46.84 -49.36
N GLN A 58 6.82 -46.51 -48.07
CA GLN A 58 6.35 -45.18 -47.65
C GLN A 58 7.47 -44.18 -47.89
N GLY A 59 7.29 -43.31 -48.89
CA GLY A 59 8.10 -42.11 -49.07
C GLY A 59 7.99 -41.18 -47.85
N PRO A 60 8.90 -40.20 -47.71
CA PRO A 60 8.92 -39.33 -46.54
C PRO A 60 7.59 -38.57 -46.39
N PRO A 61 7.12 -38.33 -45.16
CA PRO A 61 5.84 -37.70 -44.93
C PRO A 61 5.83 -36.28 -45.50
N THR A 62 4.87 -36.01 -46.39
CA THR A 62 4.56 -34.69 -46.91
C THR A 62 4.19 -33.77 -45.76
N GLN A 63 5.08 -32.83 -45.41
CA GLN A 63 4.77 -31.78 -44.44
C GLN A 63 3.65 -30.92 -45.03
N SER A 64 2.51 -30.90 -44.34
CA SER A 64 1.43 -29.95 -44.63
C SER A 64 1.93 -28.56 -44.24
N PRO A 65 1.64 -27.50 -45.03
CA PRO A 65 2.06 -26.15 -44.67
C PRO A 65 1.41 -25.74 -43.33
N GLU A 66 2.26 -25.39 -42.37
CA GLU A 66 1.85 -24.83 -41.09
C GLU A 66 1.05 -23.53 -41.34
N PRO A 67 -0.12 -23.32 -40.73
CA PRO A 67 -0.86 -22.08 -40.91
C PRO A 67 -0.01 -20.91 -40.42
N PRO A 68 -0.02 -19.75 -41.11
CA PRO A 68 0.82 -18.62 -40.74
C PRO A 68 0.53 -18.24 -39.29
N GLY A 69 1.58 -18.19 -38.49
CA GLY A 69 1.55 -17.90 -37.06
C GLY A 69 0.66 -16.69 -36.79
N GLN A 70 -0.40 -16.92 -36.02
CA GLN A 70 -1.21 -15.82 -35.48
C GLN A 70 -0.28 -14.96 -34.64
N ALA A 71 -0.03 -13.74 -35.11
CA ALA A 71 0.64 -12.73 -34.29
C ALA A 71 -0.13 -12.61 -32.97
N PRO A 72 0.54 -12.52 -31.81
CA PRO A 72 -0.16 -12.37 -30.55
C PRO A 72 -1.05 -11.14 -30.63
N GLU A 73 -2.38 -11.34 -30.59
CA GLU A 73 -3.34 -10.25 -30.54
C GLU A 73 -3.05 -9.44 -29.27
N THR A 74 -2.44 -8.27 -29.44
CA THR A 74 -2.25 -7.33 -28.34
C THR A 74 -3.63 -6.77 -27.99
N PRO A 75 -4.15 -6.98 -26.76
CA PRO A 75 -5.48 -6.48 -26.41
C PRO A 75 -5.40 -4.96 -26.20
N THR A 76 -5.47 -4.20 -27.29
CA THR A 76 -5.34 -2.73 -27.33
C THR A 76 -6.51 -1.99 -26.66
N ARG A 77 -7.62 -2.69 -26.36
CA ARG A 77 -8.85 -2.09 -25.78
C ARG A 77 -9.01 -2.22 -24.27
N GLY A 78 -8.07 -2.84 -23.56
CA GLY A 78 -8.21 -3.18 -22.13
C GLY A 78 -7.44 -2.31 -21.14
N TRP A 79 -6.44 -1.56 -21.56
CA TRP A 79 -5.47 -0.94 -20.63
C TRP A 79 -6.12 0.10 -19.70
N PHE A 80 -7.07 0.91 -20.18
CA PHE A 80 -7.80 1.87 -19.34
C PHE A 80 -8.59 1.20 -18.20
N ARG A 81 -9.12 -0.02 -18.40
CA ARG A 81 -9.82 -0.76 -17.33
C ARG A 81 -8.84 -1.36 -16.33
N LEU A 82 -7.64 -1.74 -16.78
CA LEU A 82 -6.56 -2.24 -15.92
C LEU A 82 -5.98 -1.13 -15.03
N TYR A 83 -5.80 0.08 -15.57
CA TYR A 83 -5.23 1.21 -14.86
C TYR A 83 -6.25 2.17 -14.23
N ARG A 84 -7.56 1.83 -14.27
CA ARG A 84 -8.64 2.73 -13.83
C ARG A 84 -8.42 3.24 -12.42
N THR A 85 -8.07 2.35 -11.48
CA THR A 85 -7.89 2.71 -10.07
C THR A 85 -6.68 3.61 -9.88
N GLN A 86 -5.59 3.35 -10.60
CA GLN A 86 -4.37 4.16 -10.57
C GLN A 86 -4.63 5.56 -11.15
N ILE A 87 -5.33 5.65 -12.27
CA ILE A 87 -5.70 6.94 -12.89
C ILE A 87 -6.62 7.73 -11.96
N LEU A 88 -7.59 7.10 -11.31
CA LEU A 88 -8.46 7.76 -10.33
C LEU A 88 -7.68 8.25 -9.11
N PHE A 89 -6.73 7.45 -8.60
CA PHE A 89 -5.85 7.87 -7.52
C PHE A 89 -5.02 9.08 -7.90
N ILE A 90 -4.30 9.01 -9.02
CA ILE A 90 -3.43 10.08 -9.50
C ILE A 90 -4.24 11.34 -9.80
N GLY A 91 -5.36 11.21 -10.50
CA GLY A 91 -6.24 12.34 -10.79
C GLY A 91 -6.82 12.97 -9.52
N GLY A 92 -7.24 12.16 -8.56
CA GLY A 92 -7.72 12.63 -7.26
C GLY A 92 -6.63 13.33 -6.44
N PHE A 93 -5.42 12.76 -6.40
CA PHE A 93 -4.27 13.37 -5.76
C PHE A 93 -3.90 14.72 -6.40
N LEU A 94 -3.72 14.75 -7.73
CA LEU A 94 -3.32 15.94 -8.46
C LEU A 94 -4.37 17.06 -8.37
N SER A 95 -5.66 16.73 -8.50
CA SER A 95 -6.72 17.72 -8.33
C SER A 95 -6.78 18.26 -6.90
N SER A 96 -6.62 17.39 -5.89
CA SER A 96 -6.62 17.82 -4.48
C SER A 96 -5.42 18.70 -4.15
N ILE A 97 -4.21 18.36 -4.59
CA ILE A 97 -3.02 19.16 -4.29
C ILE A 97 -3.06 20.51 -4.99
N LEU A 98 -3.56 20.56 -6.23
CA LEU A 98 -3.77 21.82 -6.95
C LEU A 98 -4.84 22.68 -6.26
N ALA A 99 -5.93 22.07 -5.77
CA ALA A 99 -6.94 22.78 -5.01
C ALA A 99 -6.37 23.36 -3.70
N PHE A 100 -5.59 22.58 -2.94
CA PHE A 100 -4.90 23.09 -1.75
C PHE A 100 -3.93 24.22 -2.10
N ALA A 101 -3.09 24.04 -3.12
CA ALA A 101 -2.16 25.07 -3.55
C ALA A 101 -2.90 26.36 -3.94
N PHE A 102 -3.99 26.25 -4.71
CA PHE A 102 -4.82 27.38 -5.09
C PHE A 102 -5.42 28.09 -3.87
N VAL A 103 -6.03 27.35 -2.94
CA VAL A 103 -6.63 27.90 -1.71
C VAL A 103 -5.58 28.59 -0.82
N LEU A 104 -4.39 28.01 -0.69
CA LEU A 104 -3.31 28.57 0.13
C LEU A 104 -2.71 29.86 -0.45
N ASN A 105 -2.94 30.16 -1.73
CA ASN A 105 -2.48 31.41 -2.35
C ASN A 105 -3.41 32.61 -2.04
N PHE A 106 -4.60 32.40 -1.48
CA PHE A 106 -5.45 33.52 -1.08
C PHE A 106 -4.89 34.22 0.16
N GLU A 107 -4.81 35.54 0.10
CA GLU A 107 -4.32 36.37 1.22
C GLU A 107 -5.15 36.16 2.50
N VAL A 108 -6.47 36.10 2.37
CA VAL A 108 -7.39 35.83 3.50
C VAL A 108 -7.06 34.50 4.19
N VAL A 109 -6.73 33.46 3.43
CA VAL A 109 -6.35 32.15 3.98
C VAL A 109 -5.00 32.25 4.68
N THR A 110 -4.05 32.96 4.09
CA THR A 110 -2.74 33.18 4.71
C THR A 110 -2.87 33.92 6.04
N LEU A 111 -3.60 35.04 6.07
CA LEU A 111 -3.75 35.89 7.25
C LEU A 111 -4.58 35.25 8.37
N HIS A 112 -5.66 34.54 8.04
CA HIS A 112 -6.60 34.04 9.05
C HIS A 112 -6.46 32.55 9.39
N LEU A 113 -5.78 31.76 8.56
CA LEU A 113 -5.59 30.33 8.80
C LEU A 113 -4.11 29.99 8.94
N VAL A 114 -3.28 30.33 7.95
CA VAL A 114 -1.87 29.92 7.94
C VAL A 114 -1.06 30.63 9.01
N ASN A 115 -1.20 31.94 9.16
CA ASN A 115 -0.43 32.72 10.14
C ASN A 115 -0.79 32.34 11.58
N PRO A 116 -2.07 32.28 12.00
CA PRO A 116 -2.43 31.85 13.35
C PRO A 116 -2.01 30.40 13.64
N TYR A 117 -2.12 29.52 12.65
CA TYR A 117 -1.60 28.16 12.77
C TYR A 117 -0.10 28.15 12.98
N THR A 118 0.65 28.94 12.22
CA THR A 118 2.10 29.03 12.33
C THR A 118 2.54 29.63 13.66
N GLU A 119 1.82 30.63 14.17
CA GLU A 119 2.03 31.18 15.50
C GLU A 119 1.79 30.14 16.60
N TRP A 120 0.74 29.31 16.48
CA TRP A 120 0.51 28.20 17.41
C TRP A 120 1.69 27.22 17.41
N ILE A 121 2.24 26.90 16.23
CA ILE A 121 3.44 26.08 16.11
C ILE A 121 4.65 26.75 16.77
N ALA A 122 4.85 28.04 16.54
CA ALA A 122 5.97 28.78 17.13
C ALA A 122 5.89 28.77 18.66
N ARG A 123 4.70 29.00 19.22
CA ARG A 123 4.44 28.92 20.67
C ARG A 123 4.70 27.51 21.22
N ALA A 124 4.18 26.48 20.57
CA ALA A 124 4.41 25.10 20.98
C ALA A 124 5.89 24.71 20.90
N SER A 125 6.61 25.17 19.88
CA SER A 125 8.06 24.97 19.74
C SER A 125 8.83 25.69 20.85
N GLY A 126 8.47 26.93 21.16
CA GLY A 126 9.05 27.72 22.25
C GLY A 126 8.90 27.03 23.60
N VAL A 127 7.69 26.55 23.93
CA VAL A 127 7.46 25.77 25.16
C VAL A 127 8.39 24.56 25.24
N VAL A 128 8.57 23.82 24.14
CA VAL A 128 9.46 22.67 24.14
C VAL A 128 10.92 23.08 24.30
N LEU A 129 11.38 24.14 23.62
CA LEU A 129 12.75 24.65 23.77
C LEU A 129 13.03 25.18 25.18
N ASP A 130 12.05 25.81 25.81
CA ASP A 130 12.18 26.27 27.20
C ASP A 130 12.34 25.09 28.17
N LEU A 131 11.68 23.95 27.90
CA LEU A 131 11.93 22.71 28.65
C LEU A 131 13.36 22.17 28.47
N PHE A 132 14.01 22.49 27.36
CA PHE A 132 15.44 22.19 27.13
C PHE A 132 16.39 23.29 27.67
N GLY A 133 15.86 24.29 28.37
CA GLY A 133 16.64 25.34 29.02
C GLY A 133 16.95 26.56 28.15
N GLU A 134 16.34 26.67 26.97
CA GLU A 134 16.39 27.90 26.20
C GLU A 134 15.48 28.96 26.81
N GLN A 135 15.81 30.25 26.66
CA GLN A 135 14.95 31.36 27.11
C GLN A 135 14.26 31.95 25.90
N THR A 136 13.22 31.29 25.42
CA THR A 136 12.56 31.69 24.17
C THR A 136 11.46 32.72 24.40
N SER A 137 11.32 33.63 23.44
CA SER A 137 10.20 34.55 23.31
C SER A 137 9.56 34.34 21.93
N VAL A 138 8.22 34.37 21.89
CA VAL A 138 7.46 34.18 20.65
C VAL A 138 6.62 35.41 20.37
N HIS A 139 6.85 36.04 19.21
CA HIS A 139 6.09 37.20 18.73
C HIS A 139 5.54 36.89 17.34
N GLY A 140 4.25 36.53 17.27
CA GLY A 140 3.63 36.04 16.04
C GLY A 140 4.31 34.75 15.57
N THR A 141 4.95 34.79 14.41
CA THR A 141 5.69 33.64 13.84
C THR A 141 7.19 33.66 14.15
N LEU A 142 7.68 34.71 14.81
CA LEU A 142 9.08 34.85 15.21
C LEU A 142 9.31 34.15 16.55
N LEU A 143 10.21 33.16 16.54
CA LEU A 143 10.73 32.49 17.71
C LEU A 143 12.16 32.99 17.97
N SER A 144 12.38 33.68 19.07
CA SER A 144 13.67 34.30 19.40
C SER A 144 14.18 33.88 20.77
N SER A 145 15.48 33.98 20.96
CA SER A 145 16.21 33.72 22.20
C SER A 145 17.49 34.56 22.19
N PRO A 146 18.21 34.68 23.32
CA PRO A 146 19.50 35.38 23.32
C PRO A 146 20.55 34.79 22.35
N ARG A 147 20.42 33.51 21.99
CA ARG A 147 21.38 32.78 21.15
C ARG A 147 21.02 32.79 19.68
N PHE A 148 19.73 32.81 19.35
CA PHE A 148 19.24 32.64 18.00
C PHE A 148 17.80 33.12 17.84
N ALA A 149 17.46 33.55 16.63
CA ALA A 149 16.10 33.91 16.25
C ALA A 149 15.77 33.33 14.88
N VAL A 150 14.58 32.73 14.77
CA VAL A 150 14.07 32.15 13.54
C VAL A 150 12.62 32.55 13.34
N ASN A 151 12.30 33.05 12.15
CA ASN A 151 10.94 33.29 11.75
C ASN A 151 10.40 32.04 11.06
N ILE A 152 9.39 31.41 11.64
CA ILE A 152 8.74 30.24 11.03
C ILE A 152 7.81 30.78 9.94
N TYR A 153 8.27 30.79 8.69
CA TYR A 153 7.48 31.27 7.56
C TYR A 153 7.24 30.17 6.52
N HIS A 154 6.63 30.51 5.38
CA HIS A 154 6.19 29.57 4.35
C HIS A 154 7.18 28.42 4.11
N GLY A 155 6.71 27.19 4.29
CA GLY A 155 7.52 25.97 4.14
C GLY A 155 8.00 25.35 5.46
N CYS A 156 8.15 26.11 6.55
CA CYS A 156 8.57 25.60 7.88
C CYS A 156 7.39 25.20 8.79
N ASN A 157 6.20 25.74 8.54
CA ASN A 157 4.99 25.48 9.32
C ASN A 157 4.33 24.12 9.04
N GLY A 158 4.87 23.32 8.12
CA GLY A 158 4.34 21.98 7.81
C GLY A 158 3.02 21.97 7.02
N VAL A 159 2.47 23.13 6.63
CA VAL A 159 1.20 23.21 5.90
C VAL A 159 1.31 22.49 4.55
N LEU A 160 2.37 22.75 3.78
CA LEU A 160 2.59 22.08 2.48
C LEU A 160 2.68 20.56 2.62
N ALA A 161 3.48 20.08 3.59
CA ALA A 161 3.63 18.64 3.84
C ALA A 161 2.29 17.99 4.21
N THR A 162 1.52 18.66 5.07
CA THR A 162 0.17 18.22 5.46
C THR A 162 -0.77 18.20 4.24
N SER A 163 -0.77 19.23 3.39
CA SER A 163 -1.58 19.27 2.17
C SER A 163 -1.24 18.14 1.19
N ILE A 164 0.05 17.81 1.03
CA ILE A 164 0.48 16.67 0.20
C ILE A 164 -0.05 15.36 0.78
N TYR A 165 0.11 15.13 2.08
CA TYR A 165 -0.42 13.96 2.76
C TYR A 165 -1.95 13.85 2.63
N LEU A 166 -2.68 14.93 2.90
CA LEU A 166 -4.14 14.96 2.80
C LEU A 166 -4.61 14.70 1.36
N SER A 167 -3.89 15.22 0.36
CA SER A 167 -4.16 14.93 -1.05
C SER A 167 -3.99 13.44 -1.36
N ALA A 168 -3.01 12.78 -0.76
CA ALA A 168 -2.79 11.34 -0.94
C ALA A 168 -3.92 10.52 -0.31
N VAL A 169 -4.39 10.89 0.89
CA VAL A 169 -5.55 10.25 1.54
C VAL A 169 -6.84 10.49 0.74
N LEU A 170 -7.05 11.71 0.25
CA LEU A 170 -8.22 12.08 -0.56
C LEU A 170 -8.23 11.38 -1.92
N GLY A 171 -7.08 11.24 -2.57
CA GLY A 171 -6.94 10.49 -3.81
C GLY A 171 -7.14 8.98 -3.62
N PHE A 172 -6.83 8.44 -2.44
CA PHE A 172 -6.87 6.98 -2.22
C PHE A 172 -8.30 6.41 -2.31
N PRO A 173 -8.50 5.31 -3.07
CA PRO A 173 -9.81 4.69 -3.24
C PRO A 173 -10.24 3.95 -1.97
N SER A 174 -10.78 4.69 -1.02
CA SER A 174 -11.23 4.23 0.30
C SER A 174 -12.55 4.91 0.67
N THR A 175 -13.24 4.35 1.67
CA THR A 175 -14.47 4.94 2.20
C THR A 175 -14.18 6.22 2.99
N TRP A 176 -15.17 7.12 3.11
CA TRP A 176 -15.01 8.36 3.87
C TRP A 176 -14.67 8.14 5.34
N ARG A 177 -15.09 7.01 5.94
CA ARG A 177 -14.74 6.66 7.33
C ARG A 177 -13.24 6.35 7.46
N GLU A 178 -12.69 5.62 6.51
CA GLU A 178 -11.25 5.30 6.49
C GLU A 178 -10.42 6.57 6.24
N LYS A 179 -10.88 7.45 5.34
CA LYS A 179 -10.25 8.77 5.12
C LYS A 179 -10.26 9.63 6.38
N ALA A 180 -11.36 9.67 7.11
CA ALA A 180 -11.45 10.40 8.38
C ALA A 180 -10.45 9.87 9.42
N LEU A 181 -10.24 8.54 9.50
CA LEU A 181 -9.17 7.96 10.32
C LEU A 181 -7.78 8.38 9.82
N GLY A 182 -7.59 8.46 8.51
CA GLY A 182 -6.34 8.94 7.91
C GLY A 182 -6.02 10.39 8.25
N PHE A 183 -7.04 11.25 8.32
CA PHE A 183 -6.90 12.62 8.78
C PHE A 183 -6.59 12.67 10.27
N ALA A 184 -7.34 11.91 11.08
CA ALA A 184 -7.20 11.90 12.53
C ALA A 184 -5.83 11.38 13.01
N VAL A 185 -5.25 10.40 12.32
CA VAL A 185 -3.92 9.86 12.65
C VAL A 185 -2.81 10.64 11.96
N GLY A 186 -3.00 10.98 10.69
CA GLY A 186 -1.96 11.57 9.86
C GLY A 186 -1.62 13.00 10.22
N ILE A 187 -2.62 13.87 10.44
CA ILE A 187 -2.37 15.28 10.77
C ILE A 187 -1.52 15.41 12.04
N PRO A 188 -1.85 14.74 13.17
CA PRO A 188 -0.98 14.77 14.35
C PRO A 188 0.41 14.19 14.09
N ALA A 189 0.53 13.08 13.35
CA ALA A 189 1.82 12.47 13.05
C ALA A 189 2.74 13.41 12.26
N ILE A 190 2.22 14.04 11.19
CA ILE A 190 2.96 15.02 10.40
C ILE A 190 3.33 16.23 11.26
N GLN A 191 2.43 16.69 12.13
CA GLN A 191 2.70 17.82 12.99
C GLN A 191 3.80 17.54 14.03
N LEU A 192 3.87 16.32 14.57
CA LEU A 192 4.96 15.89 15.44
C LEU A 192 6.31 15.86 14.69
N ILE A 193 6.31 15.33 13.47
CA ILE A 193 7.52 15.34 12.61
C ILE A 193 7.96 16.80 12.34
N ASN A 194 7.01 17.69 12.05
CA ASN A 194 7.30 19.09 11.81
C ASN A 194 7.84 19.80 13.07
N MET A 195 7.33 19.45 14.25
CA MET A 195 7.87 19.94 15.53
C MET A 195 9.34 19.54 15.69
N VAL A 196 9.66 18.26 15.49
CA VAL A 196 11.05 17.77 15.55
C VAL A 196 11.95 18.51 14.57
N ARG A 197 11.46 18.77 13.34
CA ARG A 197 12.17 19.57 12.34
C ARG A 197 12.49 20.97 12.85
N ILE A 198 11.51 21.69 13.42
CA ILE A 198 11.71 23.06 13.91
C ILE A 198 12.75 23.10 15.03
N LEU A 199 12.63 22.21 16.02
CA LEU A 199 13.59 22.12 17.12
C LEU A 199 15.00 21.82 16.63
N SER A 200 15.11 20.89 15.67
CA SER A 200 16.41 20.54 15.09
C SER A 200 17.01 21.69 14.28
N LEU A 201 16.20 22.40 13.49
CA LEU A 201 16.63 23.56 12.73
C LEU A 201 17.04 24.73 13.62
N TYR A 202 16.36 24.92 14.75
CA TYR A 202 16.75 25.90 15.76
C TYR A 202 18.17 25.62 16.28
N TYR A 203 18.48 24.39 16.66
CA TYR A 203 19.83 24.02 17.11
C TYR A 203 20.88 24.03 15.99
N ILE A 204 20.53 23.62 14.78
CA ILE A 204 21.41 23.76 13.61
C ILE A 204 21.72 25.24 13.37
N GLY A 205 20.74 26.13 13.50
CA GLY A 205 20.94 27.58 13.38
C GLY A 205 21.92 28.14 14.42
N ILE A 206 21.91 27.60 15.65
CA ILE A 206 22.85 27.98 16.71
C ILE A 206 24.26 27.48 16.43
N TYR A 207 24.43 26.17 16.20
CA TYR A 207 25.75 25.52 16.19
C TYR A 207 26.40 25.47 14.80
N TRP A 208 25.60 25.44 13.74
CA TRP A 208 26.02 25.25 12.35
C TRP A 208 25.22 26.13 11.38
N PRO A 209 25.24 27.47 11.55
CA PRO A 209 24.43 28.38 10.73
C PRO A 209 24.70 28.26 9.22
N ASN A 210 25.94 27.95 8.83
CA ASN A 210 26.31 27.74 7.43
C ASN A 210 25.57 26.57 6.76
N PHE A 211 25.09 25.59 7.54
CA PHE A 211 24.33 24.44 7.06
C PHE A 211 22.82 24.63 7.18
N PHE A 212 22.35 25.71 7.78
CA PHE A 212 20.92 25.95 7.97
C PHE A 212 20.18 25.91 6.64
N GLU A 213 20.72 26.57 5.61
CA GLU A 213 20.10 26.63 4.28
C GLU A 213 19.95 25.24 3.62
N LEU A 214 21.01 24.43 3.72
CA LEU A 214 21.00 23.06 3.22
C LEU A 214 20.04 22.18 4.03
N ALA A 215 20.08 22.28 5.35
CA ALA A 215 19.32 21.46 6.26
C ALA A 215 17.82 21.72 6.12
N HIS A 216 17.39 22.97 6.07
CA HIS A 216 15.95 23.31 6.03
C HIS A 216 15.33 23.02 4.66
N GLY A 217 16.06 23.30 3.57
CA GLY A 217 15.54 23.23 2.20
C GLY A 217 15.61 21.84 1.57
N TYR A 218 16.64 21.05 1.90
CA TYR A 218 16.88 19.76 1.27
C TYR A 218 16.76 18.61 2.26
N VAL A 219 17.53 18.61 3.34
CA VAL A 219 17.61 17.45 4.25
C VAL A 219 16.27 17.22 4.95
N TRP A 220 15.76 18.23 5.66
CA TRP A 220 14.50 18.12 6.36
C TRP A 220 13.31 17.96 5.41
N GLN A 221 13.36 18.61 4.25
CA GLN A 221 12.32 18.46 3.23
C GLN A 221 12.22 17.01 2.74
N SER A 222 13.36 16.37 2.42
CA SER A 222 13.39 14.95 2.04
C SER A 222 12.91 14.05 3.17
N ILE A 223 13.35 14.27 4.41
CA ILE A 223 12.93 13.47 5.58
C ILE A 223 11.42 13.57 5.80
N VAL A 224 10.85 14.77 5.78
CA VAL A 224 9.41 14.98 5.98
C VAL A 224 8.61 14.27 4.89
N ILE A 225 9.02 14.36 3.62
CA ILE A 225 8.34 13.65 2.52
C ILE A 225 8.38 12.13 2.75
N LEU A 226 9.56 11.58 3.05
CA LEU A 226 9.72 10.14 3.29
C LEU A 226 8.87 9.65 4.46
N LEU A 227 8.91 10.36 5.60
CA LEU A 227 8.09 10.01 6.76
C LEU A 227 6.60 10.18 6.48
N SER A 228 6.20 11.17 5.69
CA SER A 228 4.80 11.33 5.27
C SER A 228 4.32 10.15 4.43
N MET A 229 5.17 9.63 3.54
CA MET A 229 4.87 8.40 2.80
C MET A 229 4.72 7.20 3.73
N VAL A 230 5.60 7.05 4.73
CA VAL A 230 5.51 5.97 5.73
C VAL A 230 4.20 6.05 6.51
N VAL A 231 3.82 7.25 6.99
CA VAL A 231 2.55 7.47 7.70
C VAL A 231 1.36 7.12 6.81
N TRP A 232 1.40 7.51 5.53
CA TRP A 232 0.35 7.20 4.57
C TRP A 232 0.24 5.71 4.26
N ILE A 233 1.38 5.01 4.04
CA ILE A 233 1.41 3.55 3.85
C ILE A 233 0.85 2.86 5.08
N PHE A 234 1.31 3.23 6.27
CA PHE A 234 0.81 2.67 7.53
C PHE A 234 -0.71 2.83 7.66
N TRP A 235 -1.24 4.02 7.34
CA TRP A 235 -2.68 4.24 7.36
C TRP A 235 -3.41 3.36 6.33
N ALA A 236 -2.91 3.32 5.09
CA ALA A 236 -3.52 2.57 4.01
C ALA A 236 -3.56 1.06 4.30
N GLU A 237 -2.47 0.49 4.81
CA GLU A 237 -2.39 -0.92 5.16
C GLU A 237 -3.25 -1.28 6.37
N ARG A 238 -3.28 -0.40 7.39
CA ARG A 238 -3.90 -0.73 8.67
C ARG A 238 -5.40 -0.47 8.72
N PHE A 239 -5.87 0.53 7.97
CA PHE A 239 -7.24 1.03 8.08
C PHE A 239 -8.06 0.91 6.79
N VAL A 240 -7.45 0.75 5.61
CA VAL A 240 -8.23 0.61 4.36
C VAL A 240 -8.50 -0.86 4.05
N GLN A 241 -9.78 -1.21 3.93
CA GLN A 241 -10.20 -2.54 3.51
C GLN A 241 -10.44 -2.56 2.01
N VAL A 242 -9.60 -3.28 1.27
CA VAL A 242 -9.86 -3.53 -0.16
C VAL A 242 -11.04 -4.52 -0.27
N PRO A 243 -12.16 -4.15 -0.93
CA PRO A 243 -13.27 -5.09 -1.10
C PRO A 243 -12.78 -6.34 -1.82
N ALA A 244 -12.92 -7.51 -1.19
CA ALA A 244 -12.56 -8.77 -1.80
C ALA A 244 -13.31 -8.93 -3.13
N ARG A 245 -12.56 -9.09 -4.23
CA ARG A 245 -13.15 -9.33 -5.55
C ARG A 245 -13.99 -10.61 -5.45
N LYS A 246 -15.31 -10.54 -5.68
CA LYS A 246 -16.13 -11.75 -5.80
C LYS A 246 -15.52 -12.62 -6.90
N PRO A 247 -15.23 -13.92 -6.67
CA PRO A 247 -14.89 -14.82 -7.75
C PRO A 247 -16.08 -14.84 -8.74
N ALA A 248 -15.72 -14.78 -10.02
CA ALA A 248 -16.67 -14.75 -11.14
C ALA A 248 -17.53 -16.02 -11.20
#